data_AF-A0AB36FEZ6-F1
#
_entry.id   AF-A0AB36FEZ6-F1
#
_cell.length_a   1.000
_cell.length_b   1.000
_cell.length_c   1.000
_cell.angle_alpha   90.00
_cell.angle_beta   90.00
_cell.angle_gamma   90.00
#
_symmetry.space_group_name_H-M   'P 1'
#
loop_
_entity.id
_entity.type
_entity.pdbx_description
1 polymer ?
#
loop_
_entity_poly.entity_id
_entity_poly.type
_entity_poly.pdbx_seq_one_letter_code
_entity_poly.pdbx_strand_id
1 'polypeptide(L)'
;MLLDNLKIPLAVGPINQEDYVILTSGYSELEWGNGFCTHGNKDEKFEFCLKLLSGPMKHIPAGAALCTYDEATKTIEIHFVESFVRGNKEHPLYGQMFTVTLWAVYLFGTAVDCQEIRIPDAVNQKVVDHYKKYGFEGNLNLLTAPFATLGDVVRRYIKITR
;
A
#
# COMPACT_ATOMS: atom_id res chain seq x y z
N MET A 1 -10.66 -0.37 12.21
CA MET A 1 -10.18 -0.37 10.81
C MET A 1 -10.75 -1.59 10.08
N LEU A 2 -10.74 -1.64 8.74
CA LEU A 2 -11.30 -2.78 7.98
C LEU A 2 -10.65 -4.12 8.37
N LEU A 3 -9.35 -4.12 8.69
CA LEU A 3 -8.61 -5.28 9.18
C LEU A 3 -9.13 -5.80 10.53
N ASP A 4 -9.48 -4.91 11.46
CA ASP A 4 -10.04 -5.27 12.77
C ASP A 4 -11.42 -5.93 12.61
N ASN A 5 -12.25 -5.40 11.70
CA ASN A 5 -13.54 -5.98 11.39
C ASN A 5 -13.42 -7.39 10.80
N LEU A 6 -12.34 -7.64 10.04
CA LEU A 6 -12.01 -8.94 9.46
C LEU A 6 -11.21 -9.84 10.42
N LYS A 7 -10.93 -9.39 11.65
CA LYS A 7 -10.11 -10.08 12.66
C LYS A 7 -8.74 -10.55 12.13
N ILE A 8 -8.19 -9.81 11.17
CA ILE A 8 -6.86 -10.10 10.64
C ILE A 8 -5.84 -9.62 11.69
N PRO A 9 -4.89 -10.45 12.14
CA PRO A 9 -4.02 -10.13 13.27
C PRO A 9 -2.85 -9.20 12.89
N LEU A 10 -3.18 -8.10 12.21
CA LEU A 10 -2.26 -7.08 11.73
C LEU A 10 -2.63 -5.71 12.31
N ALA A 11 -1.64 -5.04 12.89
CA ALA A 11 -1.70 -3.62 13.19
C ALA A 11 -1.31 -2.81 11.95
N VAL A 12 -1.98 -1.67 11.75
CA VAL A 12 -1.58 -0.64 10.79
C VAL A 12 -1.27 0.63 11.56
N GLY A 13 -0.14 1.26 11.27
CA GLY A 13 0.26 2.51 11.88
C GLY A 13 1.21 3.31 11.00
N PRO A 14 1.49 4.57 11.35
CA PRO A 14 2.49 5.36 10.64
C PRO A 14 3.88 4.72 10.77
N ILE A 15 4.75 5.00 9.79
CA ILE A 15 6.16 4.59 9.82
C ILE A 15 6.85 5.40 10.91
N ASN A 16 7.43 4.72 11.91
CA ASN A 16 8.19 5.37 12.97
C ASN A 16 9.72 5.33 12.71
N GLN A 17 10.53 5.87 13.62
CA GLN A 17 11.98 5.90 13.46
C GLN A 17 12.63 4.51 13.35
N GLU A 18 12.13 3.53 14.11
CA GLU A 18 12.64 2.15 14.04
C GLU A 18 12.31 1.50 12.69
N ASP A 19 11.09 1.74 12.20
CA ASP A 19 10.64 1.28 10.89
C ASP A 19 11.47 1.90 9.77
N TYR A 20 11.73 3.22 9.84
CA TYR A 20 12.59 3.91 8.91
C TYR A 20 13.97 3.24 8.83
N VAL A 21 14.61 3.00 9.97
CA VAL A 21 15.94 2.35 10.01
C VAL A 21 15.91 0.97 9.36
N ILE A 22 14.86 0.18 9.62
CA ILE A 22 14.69 -1.14 9.01
C ILE A 22 14.49 -1.02 7.50
N LEU A 23 13.59 -0.15 7.06
CA LEU A 23 13.23 0.05 5.65
C LEU A 23 14.39 0.61 4.82
N THR A 24 15.30 1.40 5.42
CA THR A 24 16.48 1.92 4.72
C THR A 24 17.72 1.03 4.88
N SER A 25 17.58 -0.15 5.49
CA SER A 25 18.65 -1.14 5.61
C SER A 25 18.60 -2.15 4.45
N GLY A 26 19.45 -3.17 4.46
CA GLY A 26 19.39 -4.28 3.49
C GLY A 26 18.18 -5.23 3.64
N TYR A 27 17.17 -4.84 4.41
CA TYR A 27 15.95 -5.63 4.64
C TYR A 27 14.93 -5.50 3.50
N SER A 28 14.92 -4.36 2.80
CA SER A 28 14.01 -4.10 1.69
C SER A 28 14.62 -4.42 0.33
N GLU A 29 13.76 -4.69 -0.65
CA GLU A 29 14.14 -4.74 -2.06
C GLU A 29 13.89 -3.42 -2.78
N LEU A 30 12.91 -2.62 -2.32
CA LEU A 30 12.73 -1.28 -2.84
C LEU A 30 13.72 -0.32 -2.18
N GLU A 31 14.14 0.70 -2.93
CA GLU A 31 15.03 1.76 -2.47
C GLU A 31 14.27 2.79 -1.62
N TRP A 32 13.78 2.37 -0.46
CA TRP A 32 12.96 3.20 0.45
C TRP A 32 13.66 4.48 0.88
N GLY A 33 14.99 4.47 1.01
CA GLY A 33 15.77 5.68 1.29
C GLY A 33 15.54 6.78 0.25
N ASN A 34 15.53 6.41 -1.03
CA ASN A 34 15.20 7.35 -2.11
C ASN A 34 13.73 7.78 -2.07
N GLY A 35 12.81 6.84 -1.76
CA GLY A 35 11.39 7.12 -1.60
C GLY A 35 11.11 8.16 -0.52
N PHE A 36 11.72 8.02 0.65
CA PHE A 36 11.59 9.00 1.74
C PHE A 36 12.20 10.36 1.39
N CYS A 37 13.36 10.40 0.74
CA CYS A 37 13.95 11.66 0.30
C CYS A 37 13.08 12.41 -0.72
N THR A 38 12.41 11.67 -1.62
CA THR A 38 11.67 12.26 -2.75
C THR A 38 10.21 12.60 -2.40
N HIS A 39 9.56 11.75 -1.61
CA HIS A 39 8.12 11.85 -1.30
C HIS A 39 7.84 11.96 0.20
N GLY A 40 8.78 11.54 1.05
CA GLY A 40 8.60 11.44 2.51
C GLY A 40 8.62 12.78 3.25
N ASN A 41 8.97 13.90 2.60
CA ASN A 41 8.93 15.24 3.18
C ASN A 41 7.78 16.10 2.64
N LYS A 42 6.91 15.52 1.80
CA LYS A 42 5.73 16.20 1.28
C LYS A 42 4.66 16.31 2.37
N ASP A 43 4.06 17.48 2.54
CA ASP A 43 3.01 17.72 3.54
C ASP A 43 1.78 16.84 3.27
N GLU A 44 1.55 16.56 1.99
CA GLU A 44 0.45 15.76 1.46
C GLU A 44 0.71 14.25 1.42
N LYS A 45 1.82 13.79 2.02
CA LYS A 45 2.12 12.36 2.10
C LYS A 45 1.21 11.64 3.08
N PHE A 46 0.95 10.37 2.79
CA PHE A 46 0.48 9.44 3.80
C PHE A 46 1.17 8.10 3.62
N GLU A 47 1.65 7.56 4.72
CA GLU A 47 2.43 6.32 4.74
C GLU A 47 2.02 5.47 5.92
N PHE A 48 2.17 4.17 5.76
CA PHE A 48 1.86 3.24 6.83
C PHE A 48 2.69 1.97 6.73
N CYS A 49 2.87 1.35 7.89
CA CYS A 49 3.46 0.05 8.08
C CYS A 49 2.41 -0.92 8.62
N LEU A 50 2.51 -2.17 8.18
CA LEU A 50 1.75 -3.30 8.70
C LEU A 50 2.67 -4.17 9.56
N LYS A 51 2.24 -4.49 10.79
CA LYS A 51 2.97 -5.35 11.72
C LYS A 51 2.04 -6.40 12.32
N LEU A 52 2.58 -7.53 12.75
CA LEU A 52 1.79 -8.51 13.51
C LEU A 52 1.40 -7.95 14.88
N LEU A 53 0.19 -8.27 15.35
CA LEU A 53 -0.26 -7.85 16.69
C LEU A 53 0.48 -8.57 17.83
N SER A 54 0.99 -9.77 17.57
CA SER A 54 1.58 -10.64 18.58
C SER A 54 2.69 -11.52 18.01
N GLY A 55 3.51 -12.09 18.90
CA GLY A 55 4.61 -12.98 18.54
C GLY A 55 5.96 -12.27 18.44
N PRO A 56 7.04 -13.01 18.17
CA PRO A 56 8.41 -12.49 18.18
C PRO A 56 8.66 -11.41 17.12
N MET A 57 7.93 -11.46 16.00
CA MET A 57 8.09 -10.54 14.87
C MET A 57 7.18 -9.30 14.94
N LYS A 58 6.45 -9.08 16.05
CA LYS A 58 5.47 -7.98 16.16
C LYS A 58 6.05 -6.56 16.01
N HIS A 59 7.36 -6.42 16.19
CA HIS A 59 8.05 -5.13 16.09
C HIS A 59 8.58 -4.85 14.67
N ILE A 60 8.64 -5.86 13.82
CA ILE A 60 9.22 -5.78 12.48
C ILE A 60 8.10 -5.53 11.46
N PRO A 61 8.30 -4.60 10.51
CA PRO A 61 7.42 -4.44 9.35
C PRO A 61 7.15 -5.76 8.62
N ALA A 62 5.89 -6.16 8.53
CA ALA A 62 5.44 -7.21 7.63
C ALA A 62 5.20 -6.67 6.21
N GLY A 63 4.85 -5.37 6.11
CA GLY A 63 4.77 -4.65 4.84
C GLY A 63 4.69 -3.15 5.07
N ALA A 64 4.91 -2.35 4.03
CA ALA A 64 4.88 -0.90 4.11
C ALA A 64 4.40 -0.28 2.78
N ALA A 65 3.76 0.88 2.87
CA ALA A 65 3.39 1.67 1.71
C ALA A 65 3.62 3.18 1.94
N LEU A 66 3.98 3.88 0.86
CA LEU A 66 4.15 5.33 0.82
C LEU A 66 3.35 5.90 -0.36
N CYS A 67 2.48 6.85 -0.06
CA CYS A 67 1.59 7.49 -1.02
C CYS A 67 1.61 9.01 -0.83
N THR A 68 1.15 9.75 -1.83
CA THR A 68 0.90 11.20 -1.74
C THR A 68 -0.47 11.52 -2.31
N TYR A 69 -1.05 12.65 -1.90
CA TYR A 69 -2.31 13.15 -2.45
C TYR A 69 -2.17 14.58 -2.96
N ASP A 70 -2.38 14.78 -4.25
CA ASP A 70 -2.43 16.12 -4.83
C ASP A 70 -3.87 16.66 -4.80
N GLU A 71 -4.10 17.71 -4.01
CA GLU A 71 -5.41 18.34 -3.87
C GLU A 71 -5.86 19.05 -5.16
N ALA A 72 -4.94 19.63 -5.92
CA ALA A 72 -5.26 20.39 -7.12
C ALA A 72 -5.75 19.47 -8.24
N THR A 73 -5.15 18.28 -8.35
CA THR A 73 -5.54 17.26 -9.35
C THR A 73 -6.46 16.18 -8.78
N LYS A 74 -6.79 16.24 -7.48
CA LYS A 74 -7.58 15.23 -6.73
C LYS A 74 -7.09 13.80 -6.97
N THR A 75 -5.76 13.63 -6.96
CA THR A 75 -5.10 12.38 -7.37
C THR A 75 -4.28 11.81 -6.23
N ILE A 76 -4.44 10.50 -5.97
CA ILE A 76 -3.54 9.76 -5.09
C ILE A 76 -2.47 9.07 -5.92
N GLU A 77 -1.21 9.23 -5.55
CA GLU A 77 -0.10 8.48 -6.14
C GLU A 77 0.43 7.46 -5.12
N ILE A 78 0.53 6.20 -5.55
CA ILE A 78 1.11 5.12 -4.77
C ILE A 78 2.56 4.93 -5.24
N HIS A 79 3.52 5.41 -4.45
CA HIS A 79 4.94 5.40 -4.83
C HIS A 79 5.64 4.10 -4.46
N PHE A 80 5.40 3.62 -3.24
CA PHE A 80 6.03 2.39 -2.73
C PHE A 80 4.98 1.48 -2.12
N VAL A 81 5.07 0.19 -2.43
CA VAL A 81 4.32 -0.88 -1.78
C VAL A 81 5.23 -2.10 -1.71
N GLU A 82 5.55 -2.54 -0.50
CA GLU A 82 6.40 -3.71 -0.31
C GLU A 82 5.85 -4.65 0.76
N SER A 83 5.94 -5.94 0.46
CA SER A 83 5.67 -7.04 1.39
C SER A 83 6.98 -7.68 1.80
N PHE A 84 7.25 -7.72 3.11
CA PHE A 84 8.43 -8.40 3.67
C PHE A 84 8.17 -9.87 4.00
N VAL A 85 6.92 -10.30 3.85
CA VAL A 85 6.49 -11.68 4.06
C VAL A 85 6.82 -12.52 2.83
N ARG A 86 7.90 -13.30 2.93
CA ARG A 86 8.42 -14.15 1.83
C ARG A 86 8.29 -15.62 2.22
N GLY A 87 7.68 -16.43 1.35
CA GLY A 87 7.59 -17.89 1.52
C GLY A 87 6.69 -18.40 2.66
N ASN A 88 6.25 -17.54 3.60
CA ASN A 88 5.31 -17.92 4.64
C ASN A 88 3.87 -17.71 4.19
N LYS A 89 3.25 -18.76 3.64
CA LYS A 89 1.85 -18.73 3.16
C LYS A 89 0.80 -18.61 4.28
N GLU A 90 1.17 -18.95 5.51
CA GLU A 90 0.26 -18.85 6.66
C GLU A 90 0.19 -17.44 7.22
N HIS A 91 1.15 -16.58 6.86
CA HIS A 91 1.16 -15.21 7.31
C HIS A 91 -0.01 -14.43 6.69
N PRO A 92 -0.79 -13.66 7.48
CA PRO A 92 -2.02 -13.00 7.02
C PRO A 92 -1.82 -12.00 5.87
N LEU A 93 -0.63 -11.43 5.76
CA LEU A 93 -0.27 -10.49 4.69
C LEU A 93 0.27 -11.15 3.41
N TYR A 94 0.48 -12.48 3.40
CA TYR A 94 1.07 -13.17 2.25
C TYR A 94 0.23 -12.96 0.99
N GLY A 95 0.80 -12.26 -0.01
CA GLY A 95 0.12 -11.91 -1.26
C GLY A 95 -0.93 -10.81 -1.16
N GLN A 96 -1.16 -10.25 0.04
CA GLN A 96 -2.27 -9.32 0.31
C GLN A 96 -1.83 -7.86 0.42
N MET A 97 -0.52 -7.58 0.45
CA MET A 97 0.00 -6.23 0.72
C MET A 97 -0.62 -5.15 -0.18
N PHE A 98 -0.62 -5.37 -1.50
CA PHE A 98 -1.21 -4.39 -2.43
C PHE A 98 -2.72 -4.22 -2.21
N THR A 99 -3.45 -5.30 -1.91
CA THR A 99 -4.90 -5.22 -1.62
C THR A 99 -5.16 -4.39 -0.35
N VAL A 100 -4.35 -4.60 0.70
CA VAL A 100 -4.45 -3.79 1.92
C VAL A 100 -4.10 -2.32 1.64
N THR A 101 -3.13 -2.05 0.78
CA THR A 101 -2.85 -0.69 0.32
C THR A 101 -4.04 -0.06 -0.38
N LEU A 102 -4.71 -0.78 -1.29
CA LEU A 102 -5.92 -0.27 -1.94
C LEU A 102 -7.05 0.01 -0.95
N TRP A 103 -7.15 -0.73 0.17
CA TRP A 103 -8.11 -0.42 1.22
C TRP A 103 -7.77 0.89 1.95
N ALA A 104 -6.51 1.11 2.30
CA ALA A 104 -6.06 2.35 2.91
C ALA A 104 -6.31 3.54 1.96
N VAL A 105 -5.93 3.39 0.69
CA VAL A 105 -6.15 4.40 -0.35
C VAL A 105 -7.64 4.67 -0.57
N TYR A 106 -8.49 3.64 -0.55
CA TYR A 106 -9.94 3.82 -0.67
C TYR A 106 -10.53 4.58 0.54
N LEU A 107 -10.11 4.25 1.76
CA LEU A 107 -10.58 4.93 2.97
C LEU A 107 -10.15 6.39 2.98
N PHE A 108 -8.88 6.66 2.69
CA PHE A 108 -8.34 8.01 2.61
C PHE A 108 -8.96 8.81 1.47
N GLY A 109 -8.97 8.25 0.26
CA GLY A 109 -9.49 8.89 -0.94
C GLY A 109 -10.97 9.24 -0.86
N THR A 110 -11.77 8.45 -0.15
CA THR A 110 -13.18 8.77 0.11
C THR A 110 -13.31 10.01 1.00
N ALA A 111 -12.42 10.20 1.97
CA ALA A 111 -12.45 11.35 2.87
C ALA A 111 -12.02 12.67 2.18
N VAL A 112 -11.21 12.58 1.12
CA VAL A 112 -10.65 13.73 0.40
C VAL A 112 -11.24 13.92 -1.01
N ASP A 113 -12.31 13.22 -1.35
CA ASP A 113 -12.98 13.25 -2.66
C ASP A 113 -12.01 13.03 -3.84
N CYS A 114 -11.19 11.98 -3.72
CA CYS A 114 -10.23 11.56 -4.73
C CYS A 114 -10.92 11.13 -6.03
N GLN A 115 -10.35 11.51 -7.17
CA GLN A 115 -10.89 11.21 -8.50
C GLN A 115 -10.09 10.14 -9.24
N GLU A 116 -8.77 10.10 -9.05
CA GLU A 116 -7.87 9.20 -9.77
C GLU A 116 -6.79 8.62 -8.85
N ILE A 117 -6.38 7.39 -9.11
CA ILE A 117 -5.15 6.80 -8.55
C ILE A 117 -4.13 6.64 -9.65
N ARG A 118 -2.87 6.95 -9.31
CA ARG A 118 -1.71 6.68 -10.13
C ARG A 118 -0.69 5.79 -9.41
N ILE A 119 0.00 4.99 -10.19
CA ILE A 119 1.20 4.26 -9.77
C ILE A 119 2.30 4.64 -10.77
N PRO A 120 3.17 5.60 -10.42
CA PRO A 120 4.34 5.91 -11.23
C PRO A 120 5.38 4.78 -11.12
N ASP A 121 6.15 4.59 -12.19
CA ASP A 121 7.38 3.78 -12.20
C ASP A 121 7.24 2.36 -11.62
N ALA A 122 6.40 1.54 -12.25
CA ALA A 122 6.27 0.13 -11.90
C ALA A 122 7.58 -0.63 -12.16
N VAL A 123 8.00 -1.43 -11.16
CA VAL A 123 9.32 -2.10 -11.14
C VAL A 123 9.59 -3.03 -12.31
N ASN A 124 8.56 -3.66 -12.90
CA ASN A 124 8.68 -4.51 -14.09
C ASN A 124 7.30 -4.88 -14.66
N GLN A 125 7.30 -5.52 -15.83
CA GLN A 125 6.07 -5.87 -16.55
C GLN A 125 5.16 -6.84 -15.77
N LYS A 126 5.71 -7.74 -14.96
CA LYS A 126 4.89 -8.65 -14.13
C LYS A 126 4.08 -7.89 -13.09
N VAL A 127 4.65 -6.81 -12.55
CA VAL A 127 3.96 -5.92 -11.61
C VAL A 127 2.89 -5.09 -12.33
N VAL A 128 3.18 -4.59 -13.54
CA VAL A 128 2.17 -3.94 -14.40
C VAL A 128 0.97 -4.87 -14.62
N ASP A 129 1.23 -6.11 -15.04
CA ASP A 129 0.18 -7.10 -15.30
C ASP A 129 -0.58 -7.49 -14.03
N HIS A 130 0.08 -7.44 -12.87
CA HIS A 130 -0.57 -7.62 -11.57
C HIS A 130 -1.53 -6.46 -11.26
N TYR A 131 -1.10 -5.21 -11.42
CA TYR A 131 -1.93 -4.02 -11.15
C TYR A 131 -3.12 -3.93 -12.11
N LYS A 132 -2.97 -4.34 -13.37
CA LYS A 132 -4.08 -4.42 -14.33
C LYS A 132 -5.25 -5.29 -13.86
N LYS A 133 -5.01 -6.30 -13.02
CA LYS A 133 -6.08 -7.14 -12.44
C LYS A 133 -7.01 -6.37 -11.50
N TYR A 134 -6.56 -5.21 -11.00
CA TYR A 134 -7.32 -4.33 -10.13
C TYR A 134 -7.99 -3.18 -10.90
N GLY A 135 -7.91 -3.18 -12.24
CA GLY A 135 -8.52 -2.16 -13.09
C GLY A 135 -7.62 -0.96 -13.37
N PHE A 136 -6.31 -1.06 -13.12
CA PHE A 136 -5.34 -0.09 -13.60
C PHE A 136 -5.07 -0.27 -15.09
N GLU A 137 -4.86 0.83 -15.80
CA GLU A 137 -4.49 0.87 -17.22
C GLU A 137 -3.19 1.65 -17.40
N GLY A 138 -2.42 1.34 -18.44
CA GLY A 138 -1.13 1.99 -18.71
C GLY A 138 0.04 1.01 -18.89
N ASN A 139 1.23 1.49 -18.55
CA ASN A 139 2.52 0.85 -18.81
C ASN A 139 3.49 0.99 -17.62
N LEU A 140 4.78 0.70 -17.82
CA LEU A 140 5.79 0.75 -16.77
C LEU A 140 5.94 2.13 -16.13
N ASN A 141 5.80 3.21 -16.90
CA ASN A 141 6.07 4.56 -16.41
C ASN A 141 4.89 5.11 -15.61
N LEU A 142 3.67 4.74 -16.01
CA LEU A 142 2.47 5.21 -15.38
C LEU A 142 1.32 4.22 -15.57
N LEU A 143 0.73 3.85 -14.45
CA LEU A 143 -0.56 3.17 -14.37
C LEU A 143 -1.57 4.07 -13.71
N THR A 144 -2.78 4.15 -14.25
CA THR A 144 -3.87 4.95 -13.71
C THR A 144 -5.14 4.13 -13.56
N ALA A 145 -5.98 4.51 -12.59
CA ALA A 145 -7.32 3.98 -12.44
C ALA A 145 -8.26 5.08 -11.91
N PRO A 146 -9.49 5.19 -12.43
CA PRO A 146 -10.51 6.00 -11.77
C PRO A 146 -10.71 5.54 -10.32
N PHE A 147 -10.83 6.47 -9.38
CA PHE A 147 -11.04 6.13 -7.97
C PHE A 147 -12.31 5.30 -7.76
N ALA A 148 -13.34 5.54 -8.58
CA ALA A 148 -14.57 4.75 -8.58
C ALA A 148 -14.34 3.23 -8.76
N THR A 149 -13.30 2.83 -9.50
CA THR A 149 -12.96 1.43 -9.79
C THR A 149 -12.56 0.66 -8.52
N LEU A 150 -11.97 1.33 -7.51
CA LEU A 150 -11.65 0.69 -6.23
C LEU A 150 -12.89 0.28 -5.45
N GLY A 151 -13.98 1.05 -5.58
CA GLY A 151 -15.21 0.76 -4.87
C GLY A 151 -15.71 -0.64 -5.17
N ASP A 152 -15.48 -1.13 -6.39
CA ASP A 152 -15.84 -2.49 -6.80
C ASP A 152 -14.84 -3.53 -6.31
N VAL A 153 -13.54 -3.21 -6.32
CA VAL A 153 -12.48 -4.07 -5.76
C VAL A 153 -12.72 -4.29 -4.27
N VAL A 154 -12.87 -3.22 -3.48
CA VAL A 154 -13.10 -3.27 -2.03
C VAL A 154 -14.41 -4.00 -1.71
N ARG A 155 -15.49 -3.73 -2.45
CA ARG A 155 -16.78 -4.41 -2.24
C ARG A 155 -16.74 -5.90 -2.56
N ARG A 156 -15.99 -6.34 -3.58
CA ARG A 156 -15.78 -7.78 -3.87
C ARG A 156 -15.14 -8.48 -2.67
N TYR A 157 -14.13 -7.86 -2.06
CA TYR A 157 -13.44 -8.46 -0.91
C TYR A 157 -14.32 -8.53 0.35
N ILE A 158 -15.10 -7.48 0.66
CA ILE A 158 -16.02 -7.49 1.82
C ILE A 158 -17.11 -8.57 1.65
N LYS A 159 -17.58 -8.84 0.42
CA LYS A 159 -18.59 -9.88 0.15
C LYS A 159 -18.05 -11.31 0.30
N ILE A 160 -16.77 -11.54 0.04
CA ILE A 160 -16.15 -12.87 0.14
C ILE A 160 -15.95 -13.29 1.61
N THR A 161 -15.95 -12.34 2.55
CA THR A 161 -15.72 -12.59 3.99
C THR A 161 -17.00 -12.70 4.83
N ARG A 162 -18.18 -12.72 4.21
CA ARG A 162 -19.48 -13.06 4.83
C ARG A 162 -19.92 -14.44 4.42
#